data_AF-A0A9P8AEY6-F1
#
_entry.id   AF-A0A9P8AEY6-F1
#
_cell.length_a   1.000
_cell.length_b   1.000
_cell.length_c   1.000
_cell.angle_alpha   90.00
_cell.angle_beta   90.00
_cell.angle_gamma   90.00
#
_symmetry.space_group_name_H-M   'P 1'
#
loop_
_entity.id
_entity.type
_entity.pdbx_description
1 polymer ?
#
loop_
_entity_poly.entity_id
_entity_poly.type
_entity_poly.pdbx_seq_one_letter_code
_entity_poly.pdbx_strand_id
1 'polypeptide(L)'
;MEGEEIDLACHLTNTSLQTHRGEAGVRLLNELVGCHVLSDPKETMRIFTEEDIDLLTSQMMQVLEETFTAALRDPINFQPIPNAFELFGVDFLVTHSASDTVPWQVNLLEVNAEPAIELTGPRLKWILEDLFLAMGKACVEPFITERKVDDWPVGEARNNLIKCLERRVRS
;
A
#
# COMPACT_ATOMS: atom_id res chain seq x y z
N MET A 1 -7.28 -21.85 38.59
CA MET A 1 -7.39 -21.89 37.12
C MET A 1 -6.46 -20.82 36.64
N GLU A 2 -5.24 -21.18 36.24
CA GLU A 2 -4.41 -20.29 35.44
C GLU A 2 -5.17 -20.04 34.13
N GLY A 3 -5.31 -18.78 33.74
CA GLY A 3 -6.00 -18.43 32.50
C GLY A 3 -5.17 -18.96 31.34
N GLU A 4 -5.79 -19.76 30.46
CA GLU A 4 -5.16 -20.12 29.19
C GLU A 4 -4.81 -18.83 28.45
N GLU A 5 -3.51 -18.62 28.26
CA GLU A 5 -2.98 -17.50 27.51
C GLU A 5 -3.38 -17.72 26.05
N ILE A 6 -4.28 -16.88 25.53
CA ILE A 6 -4.77 -16.99 24.16
C ILE A 6 -3.61 -16.64 23.23
N ASP A 7 -3.22 -17.57 22.37
CA ASP A 7 -2.22 -17.33 21.33
C ASP A 7 -2.79 -16.38 20.25
N LEU A 8 -2.33 -15.14 20.27
CA LEU A 8 -2.72 -14.09 19.32
C LEU A 8 -1.78 -14.02 18.11
N ALA A 9 -0.76 -14.88 18.01
CA ALA A 9 0.26 -14.76 16.97
C ALA A 9 -0.32 -14.86 15.55
N CYS A 10 -1.42 -15.59 15.34
CA CYS A 10 -2.09 -15.67 14.04
C CYS A 10 -2.92 -14.42 13.68
N HIS A 11 -3.21 -13.55 14.65
CA HIS A 11 -4.01 -12.34 14.48
C HIS A 11 -3.17 -11.06 14.34
N LEU A 12 -1.86 -11.14 14.61
CA LEU A 12 -0.94 -10.01 14.55
C LEU A 12 0.06 -10.22 13.40
N THR A 13 -0.12 -9.51 12.30
CA THR A 13 0.70 -9.67 11.09
C THR A 13 2.02 -8.89 11.14
N ASN A 14 2.29 -8.17 12.23
CA ASN A 14 3.51 -7.37 12.40
C ASN A 14 4.77 -8.23 12.21
N THR A 15 5.62 -7.85 11.25
CA THR A 15 6.83 -8.61 10.90
C THR A 15 7.77 -8.82 12.09
N SER A 16 7.85 -7.84 13.01
CA SER A 16 8.63 -7.94 14.25
C SER A 16 8.13 -9.03 15.20
N LEU A 17 6.85 -9.38 15.15
CA LEU A 17 6.23 -10.45 15.94
C LEU A 17 6.21 -11.79 15.19
N GLN A 18 6.31 -11.77 13.85
CA GLN A 18 6.25 -12.95 12.97
C GLN A 18 7.64 -13.56 12.66
N THR A 19 8.55 -13.57 13.64
CA THR A 19 9.96 -14.00 13.47
C THR A 19 10.13 -15.44 12.98
N HIS A 20 9.14 -16.32 13.21
CA HIS A 20 9.19 -17.73 12.83
C HIS A 20 8.90 -18.00 11.33
N ARG A 21 8.32 -17.03 10.60
CA ARG A 21 7.99 -17.20 9.16
C ARG A 21 9.11 -16.76 8.21
N GLY A 22 10.10 -16.00 8.71
CA GLY A 22 11.19 -15.47 7.92
C GLY A 22 10.72 -14.72 6.67
N GLU A 23 11.42 -14.86 5.55
CA GLU A 23 11.09 -14.20 4.28
C GLU A 23 9.80 -14.71 3.62
N ALA A 24 9.24 -15.83 4.07
CA ALA A 24 7.98 -16.35 3.53
C ALA A 24 6.75 -15.53 3.95
N GLY A 25 6.88 -14.75 5.03
CA GLY A 25 5.82 -13.89 5.55
C GLY A 25 5.64 -12.57 4.80
N VAL A 26 6.62 -12.18 3.97
CA VAL A 26 6.59 -10.91 3.22
C VAL A 26 6.68 -11.23 1.72
N ARG A 27 5.67 -10.78 0.97
CA ARG A 27 5.56 -10.96 -0.47
C ARG A 27 5.12 -9.67 -1.13
N LEU A 28 5.55 -9.48 -2.37
CA LEU A 28 4.98 -8.45 -3.22
C LEU A 28 3.54 -8.83 -3.57
N LEU A 29 2.69 -7.82 -3.78
CA LEU A 29 1.28 -8.05 -4.09
C LEU A 29 1.10 -8.92 -5.36
N ASN A 30 1.94 -8.70 -6.38
CA ASN A 30 1.93 -9.49 -7.61
C ASN A 30 2.39 -10.95 -7.43
N GLU A 31 3.16 -11.27 -6.39
CA GLU A 31 3.57 -12.64 -6.06
C GLU A 31 2.40 -13.46 -5.51
N LEU A 32 1.26 -12.83 -5.20
CA LEU A 32 0.06 -13.54 -4.79
C LEU A 32 -0.63 -14.22 -5.97
N VAL A 33 -0.41 -13.79 -7.22
CA VAL A 33 -1.02 -14.43 -8.40
C VAL A 33 -0.71 -15.93 -8.42
N GLY A 34 -1.76 -16.75 -8.55
CA GLY A 34 -1.67 -18.21 -8.50
C GLY A 34 -1.68 -18.81 -7.08
N CYS A 35 -1.61 -18.01 -6.01
CA CYS A 35 -1.76 -18.49 -4.64
C CYS A 35 -3.23 -18.78 -4.32
N HIS A 36 -3.48 -19.82 -3.52
CA HIS A 36 -4.82 -20.20 -3.09
C HIS A 36 -5.39 -19.25 -2.02
N VAL A 37 -6.68 -18.94 -2.17
CA VAL A 37 -7.47 -18.15 -1.23
C VAL A 37 -8.03 -19.08 -0.15
N LEU A 38 -7.42 -19.04 1.03
CA LEU A 38 -7.77 -19.97 2.13
C LEU A 38 -9.15 -19.73 2.73
N SER A 39 -9.72 -18.54 2.52
CA SER A 39 -11.04 -18.13 3.00
C SER A 39 -12.19 -18.52 2.07
N ASP A 40 -11.94 -19.26 0.98
CA ASP A 40 -12.99 -19.76 0.08
C ASP A 40 -13.67 -20.99 0.70
N PRO A 41 -14.97 -20.91 1.09
CA PRO A 41 -15.68 -22.03 1.71
C PRO A 41 -16.11 -23.09 0.70
N LYS A 42 -16.10 -22.77 -0.59
CA LYS A 42 -16.35 -23.74 -1.66
C LYS A 42 -15.01 -24.44 -1.93
N GLU A 43 -14.98 -25.75 -2.10
CA GLU A 43 -13.77 -26.50 -2.54
C GLU A 43 -13.30 -26.11 -3.97
N THR A 44 -13.73 -24.95 -4.48
CA THR A 44 -13.34 -24.36 -5.76
C THR A 44 -11.87 -23.97 -5.84
N MET A 45 -11.13 -24.03 -4.73
CA MET A 45 -9.70 -23.75 -4.68
C MET A 45 -9.35 -22.43 -5.39
N ARG A 46 -10.15 -21.36 -5.16
CA ARG A 46 -9.93 -20.05 -5.79
C ARG A 46 -8.47 -19.65 -5.66
N ILE A 47 -7.90 -19.17 -6.74
CA ILE A 47 -6.57 -18.58 -6.77
C ILE A 47 -6.69 -17.08 -7.03
N PHE A 48 -5.73 -16.31 -6.54
CA PHE A 48 -5.59 -14.92 -6.97
C PHE A 48 -5.26 -14.86 -8.46
N THR A 49 -5.99 -14.04 -9.20
CA THR A 49 -5.71 -13.74 -10.62
C THR A 49 -5.05 -12.37 -10.78
N GLU A 50 -4.58 -12.06 -11.98
CA GLU A 50 -4.09 -10.71 -12.29
C GLU A 50 -5.21 -9.67 -12.15
N GLU A 51 -6.45 -10.01 -12.54
CA GLU A 51 -7.61 -9.15 -12.38
C GLU A 51 -7.95 -8.89 -10.90
N ASP A 52 -7.72 -9.88 -10.02
CA ASP A 52 -7.86 -9.67 -8.57
C ASP A 52 -6.84 -8.64 -8.07
N ILE A 53 -5.59 -8.70 -8.53
CA ILE A 53 -4.53 -7.73 -8.17
C ILE A 53 -4.86 -6.33 -8.70
N ASP A 54 -5.34 -6.22 -9.93
CA ASP A 54 -5.74 -4.95 -10.53
C ASP A 54 -6.93 -4.33 -9.77
N LEU A 55 -7.89 -5.16 -9.36
CA LEU A 55 -9.02 -4.73 -8.54
C LEU A 55 -8.57 -4.23 -7.17
N LEU A 56 -7.69 -4.96 -6.48
CA LEU A 56 -7.14 -4.54 -5.19
C LEU A 56 -6.36 -3.23 -5.31
N THR A 57 -5.51 -3.12 -6.33
CA THR A 57 -4.73 -1.90 -6.61
C THR A 57 -5.65 -0.71 -6.85
N SER A 58 -6.71 -0.89 -7.64
CA SER A 58 -7.70 0.15 -7.91
C SER A 58 -8.43 0.60 -6.63
N GLN A 59 -8.81 -0.34 -5.76
CA GLN A 59 -9.45 -0.02 -4.48
C GLN A 59 -8.48 0.73 -3.54
N MET A 60 -7.20 0.33 -3.47
CA MET A 60 -6.19 1.03 -2.68
C MET A 60 -6.00 2.47 -3.17
N MET A 61 -5.94 2.69 -4.49
CA MET A 61 -5.85 4.04 -5.07
C MET A 61 -7.06 4.91 -4.68
N GLN A 62 -8.27 4.35 -4.74
CA GLN A 62 -9.49 5.07 -4.34
C GLN A 62 -9.46 5.43 -2.85
N VAL A 63 -9.10 4.49 -1.99
CA VAL A 63 -8.99 4.73 -0.54
C VAL A 63 -7.96 5.82 -0.25
N LEU A 64 -6.81 5.82 -0.93
CA LEU A 64 -5.78 6.86 -0.80
C LEU A 64 -6.28 8.22 -1.27
N GLU A 65 -6.95 8.29 -2.44
CA GLU A 65 -7.53 9.54 -2.95
C GLU A 65 -8.53 10.12 -1.93
N GLU A 66 -9.45 9.31 -1.43
CA GLU A 66 -10.48 9.72 -0.49
C GLU A 66 -9.86 10.19 0.84
N THR A 67 -8.88 9.44 1.35
CA THR A 67 -8.18 9.73 2.61
C THR A 67 -7.45 11.07 2.54
N PHE A 68 -6.61 11.29 1.53
CA PHE A 68 -5.87 12.54 1.39
C PHE A 68 -6.78 13.70 0.97
N THR A 69 -7.85 13.45 0.20
CA THR A 69 -8.86 14.49 -0.08
C THR A 69 -9.57 14.93 1.20
N ALA A 70 -9.89 14.00 2.11
CA ALA A 70 -10.48 14.33 3.41
C ALA A 70 -9.48 15.09 4.29
N ALA A 71 -8.22 14.66 4.36
CA ALA A 71 -7.17 15.34 5.11
C ALA A 71 -6.96 16.79 4.65
N LEU A 72 -6.97 17.05 3.33
CA LEU A 72 -6.87 18.40 2.77
C LEU A 72 -8.03 19.33 3.15
N ARG A 73 -9.17 18.80 3.63
CA ARG A 73 -10.29 19.59 4.14
C ARG A 73 -10.13 19.99 5.60
N ASP A 74 -9.11 19.44 6.28
CA ASP A 74 -8.74 19.78 7.66
C ASP A 74 -7.34 20.42 7.70
N PRO A 75 -7.24 21.70 7.34
CA PRO A 75 -5.96 22.39 7.28
C PRO A 75 -5.33 22.61 8.66
N ILE A 76 -6.00 22.28 9.78
CA ILE A 76 -5.37 22.35 11.10
C ILE A 76 -4.46 21.13 11.28
N ASN A 77 -4.89 19.96 10.78
CA ASN A 77 -4.24 18.68 11.02
C ASN A 77 -3.35 18.22 9.84
N PHE A 78 -3.62 18.65 8.61
CA PHE A 78 -2.80 18.29 7.45
C PHE A 78 -2.58 19.48 6.51
N GLN A 79 -1.32 19.90 6.39
CA GLN A 79 -0.91 21.06 5.58
C GLN A 79 0.25 20.67 4.66
N PRO A 80 -0.01 20.26 3.40
CA PRO A 80 1.08 20.08 2.45
C PRO A 80 1.70 21.44 2.12
N ILE A 81 3.02 21.51 2.13
CA ILE A 81 3.77 22.72 1.76
C ILE A 81 4.41 22.56 0.38
N PRO A 82 4.48 23.62 -0.45
CA PRO A 82 4.93 23.49 -1.84
C PRO A 82 6.36 22.98 -2.03
N ASN A 83 7.20 23.12 -1.01
CA ASN A 83 8.64 22.83 -1.04
C ASN A 83 9.03 21.58 -0.24
N ALA A 84 8.07 20.71 0.08
CA ALA A 84 8.33 19.44 0.73
C ALA A 84 7.53 18.30 0.09
N PHE A 85 8.06 17.10 0.25
CA PHE A 85 7.36 15.85 0.00
C PHE A 85 7.59 14.92 1.19
N GLU A 86 6.71 13.95 1.36
CA GLU A 86 6.75 13.01 2.47
C GLU A 86 6.42 11.60 1.97
N LEU A 87 7.10 10.60 2.51
CA LEU A 87 6.86 9.19 2.24
C LEU A 87 6.09 8.60 3.42
N PHE A 88 4.88 8.11 3.16
CA PHE A 88 4.08 7.40 4.15
C PHE A 88 4.10 5.89 3.89
N GLY A 89 4.11 5.10 4.95
CA GLY A 89 3.70 3.69 4.91
C GLY A 89 2.20 3.60 5.12
N VAL A 90 1.47 3.01 4.19
CA VAL A 90 0.01 2.85 4.32
C VAL A 90 -0.31 1.38 4.37
N ASP A 91 -0.90 0.97 5.48
CA ASP A 91 -1.26 -0.42 5.72
C ASP A 91 -2.74 -0.64 5.43
N PHE A 92 -3.01 -1.71 4.68
CA PHE A 92 -4.36 -2.09 4.29
C PHE A 92 -4.67 -3.51 4.76
N LEU A 93 -5.94 -3.74 5.10
CA LEU A 93 -6.50 -5.07 5.31
C LEU A 93 -7.44 -5.42 4.16
N VAL A 94 -7.21 -6.59 3.57
CA VAL A 94 -8.09 -7.15 2.53
C VAL A 94 -9.02 -8.18 3.16
N THR A 95 -10.32 -7.97 3.04
CA THR A 95 -11.32 -8.96 3.43
C THR A 95 -11.83 -9.70 2.20
N HIS A 96 -12.00 -11.02 2.34
CA HIS A 96 -12.57 -11.88 1.31
C HIS A 96 -14.04 -12.17 1.62
N SER A 97 -14.89 -12.04 0.61
CA SER A 97 -16.28 -12.50 0.65
C SER A 97 -16.48 -13.54 -0.43
N ALA A 98 -17.23 -14.61 -0.13
CA ALA A 98 -17.63 -15.62 -1.11
C ALA A 98 -18.67 -15.09 -2.14
N SER A 99 -18.82 -13.77 -2.25
CA SER A 99 -19.66 -13.10 -3.24
C SER A 99 -18.99 -13.17 -4.61
N ASP A 100 -19.75 -13.62 -5.61
CA ASP A 100 -19.29 -13.69 -7.00
C ASP A 100 -19.17 -12.29 -7.66
N THR A 101 -19.70 -11.23 -7.04
CA THR A 101 -19.71 -9.87 -7.62
C THR A 101 -18.58 -8.97 -7.12
N VAL A 102 -18.27 -9.02 -5.83
CA VAL A 102 -17.19 -8.24 -5.19
C VAL A 102 -16.52 -9.14 -4.15
N PRO A 103 -15.54 -9.95 -4.57
CA PRO A 103 -14.91 -10.93 -3.68
C PRO A 103 -13.92 -10.29 -2.70
N TRP A 104 -13.45 -9.08 -2.97
CA TRP A 104 -12.40 -8.40 -2.20
C TRP A 104 -12.83 -7.02 -1.77
N GLN A 105 -12.54 -6.66 -0.52
CA GLN A 105 -12.69 -5.31 0.00
C GLN A 105 -11.38 -4.88 0.69
N VAL A 106 -10.80 -3.79 0.19
CA VAL A 106 -9.66 -3.11 0.82
C VAL A 106 -10.18 -2.17 1.92
N ASN A 107 -9.55 -2.23 3.09
CA ASN A 107 -9.84 -1.36 4.22
C ASN A 107 -8.54 -0.71 4.68
N LEU A 108 -8.55 0.61 4.89
CA LEU A 108 -7.42 1.32 5.48
C LEU A 108 -7.27 0.89 6.95
N LEU A 109 -6.06 0.47 7.34
CA LEU A 109 -5.73 0.16 8.73
C LEU A 109 -5.08 1.38 9.39
N GLU A 110 -3.96 1.84 8.82
CA GLU A 110 -3.20 2.97 9.36
C GLU A 110 -2.34 3.67 8.30
N VAL A 111 -1.90 4.89 8.63
CA VAL A 111 -0.97 5.71 7.84
C VAL A 111 0.18 6.10 8.75
N ASN A 112 1.37 5.63 8.42
CA ASN A 112 2.60 5.79 9.19
C ASN A 112 3.54 6.80 8.50
N ALA A 113 3.92 7.87 9.20
CA ALA A 113 4.87 8.86 8.69
C ALA A 113 6.33 8.33 8.64
N GLU A 114 6.64 7.30 9.44
CA GLU A 114 7.93 6.61 9.45
C GLU A 114 7.71 5.15 9.04
N PRO A 115 7.62 4.85 7.74
CA PRO A 115 7.46 3.48 7.28
C PRO A 115 8.68 2.65 7.65
N ALA A 116 8.45 1.49 8.27
CA ALA A 116 9.50 0.52 8.63
C ALA A 116 9.98 -0.29 7.40
N ILE A 117 10.47 0.41 6.39
CA ILE A 117 10.91 -0.14 5.10
C ILE A 117 12.03 -1.19 5.24
N GLU A 118 12.85 -1.09 6.28
CA GLU A 118 13.92 -2.02 6.62
C GLU A 118 13.43 -3.41 7.01
N LEU A 119 12.15 -3.55 7.36
CA LEU A 119 11.52 -4.82 7.74
C LEU A 119 11.02 -5.64 6.52
N THR A 120 11.21 -5.15 5.30
CA THR A 120 10.85 -5.86 4.05
C THR A 120 11.73 -7.09 3.76
N GLY A 121 12.87 -7.21 4.45
CA GLY A 121 13.77 -8.35 4.38
C GLY A 121 14.73 -8.30 3.17
N PRO A 122 15.84 -9.07 3.21
CA PRO A 122 16.90 -9.01 2.19
C PRO A 122 16.41 -9.29 0.77
N ARG A 123 15.48 -10.22 0.60
CA ARG A 123 14.88 -10.60 -0.69
C ARG A 123 14.27 -9.43 -1.45
N LEU A 124 13.67 -8.48 -0.74
CA LEU A 124 12.96 -7.35 -1.33
C LEU A 124 13.74 -6.04 -1.26
N LYS A 125 14.99 -6.06 -0.75
CA LYS A 125 15.81 -4.84 -0.62
C LYS A 125 15.91 -4.02 -1.91
N TRP A 126 15.96 -4.69 -3.07
CA TRP A 126 16.04 -4.03 -4.38
C TRP A 126 14.84 -3.10 -4.65
N ILE A 127 13.66 -3.40 -4.10
CA ILE A 127 12.47 -2.55 -4.32
C ILE A 127 12.60 -1.20 -3.63
N LEU A 128 13.36 -1.14 -2.54
CA LEU A 128 13.63 0.11 -1.83
C LEU A 128 14.55 1.01 -2.67
N GLU A 129 15.54 0.41 -3.34
CA GLU A 129 16.43 1.14 -4.26
C GLU A 129 15.60 1.75 -5.41
N ASP A 130 14.72 0.96 -6.02
CA ASP A 130 13.83 1.44 -7.08
C ASP A 130 12.87 2.53 -6.59
N LEU A 131 12.31 2.39 -5.39
CA LEU A 131 11.43 3.38 -4.76
C LEU A 131 12.16 4.72 -4.59
N PHE A 132 13.36 4.72 -4.00
CA PHE A 132 14.12 5.95 -3.77
C PHE A 132 14.57 6.60 -5.09
N LEU A 133 14.94 5.81 -6.10
CA LEU A 133 15.23 6.33 -7.44
C LEU A 133 14.01 6.98 -8.09
N ALA A 134 12.83 6.35 -7.96
CA ALA A 134 11.58 6.90 -8.49
C ALA A 134 11.18 8.20 -7.75
N MET A 135 11.32 8.24 -6.42
CA MET A 135 11.10 9.46 -5.62
C MET A 135 12.07 10.57 -6.01
N GLY A 136 13.34 10.26 -6.25
CA GLY A 136 14.32 11.24 -6.75
C GLY A 136 13.86 11.90 -8.05
N LYS A 137 13.34 11.12 -9.00
CA LYS A 137 12.84 11.63 -10.28
C LYS A 137 11.52 12.40 -10.15
N ALA A 138 10.55 11.86 -9.41
CA ALA A 138 9.19 12.40 -9.35
C ALA A 138 9.06 13.56 -8.36
N CYS A 139 9.76 13.49 -7.23
CA CYS A 139 9.59 14.42 -6.13
C CYS A 139 10.77 15.38 -5.97
N VAL A 140 12.01 15.01 -6.33
CA VAL A 140 13.20 15.86 -6.07
C VAL A 140 13.66 16.63 -7.31
N GLU A 141 13.81 15.95 -8.46
CA GLU A 141 14.30 16.55 -9.71
C GLU A 141 13.52 17.81 -10.14
N PRO A 142 12.18 17.89 -9.98
CA PRO A 142 11.42 19.09 -10.36
C PRO A 142 11.77 20.34 -9.53
N PHE A 143 12.24 20.18 -8.28
CA PHE A 143 12.68 21.31 -7.47
C PHE A 143 13.99 21.93 -7.95
N ILE A 144 14.81 21.16 -8.66
CA ILE A 144 16.19 21.55 -9.02
C ILE A 144 16.27 22.01 -10.48
N THR A 145 15.52 21.38 -11.37
CA THR A 145 15.78 21.47 -12.82
C THR A 145 14.99 22.55 -13.56
N GLU A 146 14.18 23.37 -12.87
CA GLU A 146 13.21 24.33 -13.46
C GLU A 146 12.26 23.71 -14.52
N ARG A 147 12.28 22.38 -14.68
CA ARG A 147 11.40 21.66 -15.58
C ARG A 147 9.99 21.74 -15.02
N LYS A 148 9.03 22.08 -15.89
CA LYS A 148 7.61 21.88 -15.57
C LYS A 148 7.42 20.42 -15.18
N VAL A 149 6.81 20.19 -14.02
CA VAL A 149 6.33 18.87 -13.63
C VAL A 149 5.54 18.32 -14.83
N ASP A 150 5.98 17.17 -15.34
CA ASP A 150 5.36 16.52 -16.49
C ASP A 150 3.84 16.39 -16.25
N ASP A 151 3.05 16.56 -17.31
CA ASP A 151 1.61 16.28 -17.27
C ASP A 151 1.44 14.77 -17.11
N TRP A 152 1.44 14.32 -15.85
CA TRP A 152 1.26 12.94 -15.45
C TRP A 152 -0.20 12.77 -15.02
N PRO A 153 -1.03 12.10 -15.83
CA PRO A 153 -2.44 11.84 -15.50
C PRO A 153 -2.61 11.01 -14.24
N VAL A 154 -3.68 11.29 -13.50
CA VAL A 154 -4.13 10.42 -12.41
C VAL A 154 -4.51 9.05 -12.99
N GLY A 155 -4.07 7.98 -12.32
CA GLY A 155 -4.25 6.59 -12.73
C GLY A 155 -3.16 6.02 -13.62
N GLU A 156 -2.24 6.84 -14.15
CA GLU A 156 -1.14 6.34 -14.97
C GLU A 156 0.04 5.89 -14.09
N ALA A 157 0.66 4.76 -14.44
CA ALA A 157 1.89 4.28 -13.81
C ALA A 157 3.13 4.84 -14.54
N ARG A 158 4.06 5.45 -13.81
CA ARG A 158 5.37 5.90 -14.32
C ARG A 158 6.46 5.60 -13.30
N ASN A 159 7.59 5.05 -13.74
CA ASN A 159 8.70 4.65 -12.84
C ASN A 159 8.23 3.79 -11.65
N ASN A 160 7.29 2.87 -11.87
CA ASN A 160 6.66 2.02 -10.83
C ASN A 160 5.87 2.78 -9.75
N LEU A 161 5.61 4.07 -9.94
CA LEU A 161 4.70 4.86 -9.11
C LEU A 161 3.38 5.03 -9.87
N ILE A 162 2.26 5.08 -9.15
CA ILE A 162 0.93 5.36 -9.71
C ILE A 162 0.44 6.68 -9.13
N LYS A 163 0.08 7.64 -9.98
CA LYS A 163 -0.48 8.91 -9.51
C LYS A 163 -1.92 8.69 -9.07
N CYS A 164 -2.18 8.71 -7.75
CA CYS A 164 -3.52 8.49 -7.21
C CYS A 164 -4.36 9.77 -7.16
N LEU A 165 -3.72 10.94 -7.00
CA LEU A 165 -4.41 12.20 -6.73
C LEU A 165 -3.63 13.40 -7.28
N GLU A 166 -4.36 14.36 -7.83
CA GLU A 166 -3.85 15.70 -8.10
C GLU A 166 -4.81 16.75 -7.54
N ARG A 167 -4.28 17.68 -6.75
CA ARG A 167 -5.03 18.80 -6.19
C ARG A 167 -4.20 20.07 -6.21
N ARG A 168 -4.85 21.19 -6.55
CA ARG A 168 -4.29 22.52 -6.32
C ARG A 168 -4.68 22.97 -4.93
N VAL A 169 -3.71 22.97 -4.03
CA VAL A 169 -3.88 23.50 -2.67
C VAL A 169 -3.64 25.00 -2.72
N ARG A 170 -4.52 25.78 -2.08
CA ARG A 170 -4.33 27.23 -1.96
C ARG A 170 -3.32 27.47 -0.84
N SER A 171 -2.14 27.97 -1.19
CA SER A 171 -1.16 28.54 -0.27
C SER A 171 -1.54 29.96 0.13
#